data_AF-A0A4Z0NN94-F1
#
_entry.id   AF-A0A4Z0NN94-F1
#
_cell.length_a   1.000
_cell.length_b   1.000
_cell.length_c   1.000
_cell.angle_alpha   90.00
_cell.angle_beta   90.00
_cell.angle_gamma   90.00
#
_symmetry.space_group_name_H-M   'P 1'
#
loop_
_entity.id
_entity.type
_entity.pdbx_description
1 polymer ?
#
loop_
_entity_poly.entity_id
_entity_poly.type
_entity_poly.pdbx_seq_one_letter_code
_entity_poly.pdbx_strand_id
1 'polypeptide(L)'
;MPAALPLALLSAQLVLAAADGPPRLNIEATCNSPGRASVSQESGSDGCLRSERSAGDELRKRWGEFSGPARNQCAQQSNAGGFPSYVEMLTCLELASGAVPVTSPRNGATAGQGSPATTGSTRARPEERADSLTAEPSPSQRTDPIKVLGKPAQ
;
A
#
# COMPACT_ATOMS: atom_id res chain seq x y z
N MET A 1 51.41 4.91 48.87
CA MET A 1 50.31 5.81 48.49
C MET A 1 49.63 5.23 47.24
N PRO A 2 48.28 5.29 47.15
CA PRO A 2 47.46 4.13 46.82
C PRO A 2 47.24 3.88 45.32
N ALA A 3 47.03 2.61 44.98
CA ALA A 3 46.60 2.15 43.66
C ALA A 3 45.12 2.47 43.44
N ALA A 4 44.79 3.18 42.35
CA ALA A 4 43.42 3.46 41.95
C ALA A 4 43.01 2.47 40.85
N LEU A 5 42.04 1.61 41.16
CA LEU A 5 41.34 0.74 40.20
C LEU A 5 40.15 1.52 39.61
N PRO A 6 39.99 1.62 38.27
CA PRO A 6 38.82 2.23 37.69
C PRO A 6 37.67 1.22 37.72
N LEU A 7 36.64 1.50 38.52
CA LEU A 7 35.35 0.81 38.45
C LEU A 7 34.67 1.23 37.13
N ALA A 8 34.72 0.35 36.14
CA ALA A 8 33.96 0.50 34.91
C ALA A 8 32.46 0.31 35.22
N LEU A 9 31.71 1.41 35.28
CA LEU A 9 30.26 1.42 35.36
C LEU A 9 29.69 0.98 34.00
N LEU A 10 29.34 -0.30 33.87
CA LEU A 10 28.51 -0.79 32.78
C LEU A 10 27.08 -0.24 32.98
N SER A 11 26.77 0.88 32.33
CA SER A 11 25.40 1.38 32.23
C SER A 11 24.60 0.46 31.29
N ALA A 12 23.90 -0.51 31.89
CA ALA A 12 22.89 -1.30 31.19
C ALA A 12 21.74 -0.37 30.79
N GLN A 13 21.76 0.12 29.56
CA GLN A 13 20.68 0.90 28.98
C GLN A 13 19.53 -0.07 28.67
N LEU A 14 18.65 -0.28 29.65
CA LEU A 14 17.38 -0.97 29.43
C LEU A 14 16.54 -0.11 28.48
N VAL A 15 16.58 -0.43 27.19
CA VAL A 15 15.60 0.09 26.24
C VAL A 15 14.27 -0.54 26.61
N LEU A 16 13.46 0.19 27.38
CA LEU A 16 12.06 -0.14 27.57
C LEU A 16 11.41 -0.08 26.19
N ALA A 17 11.15 -1.25 25.60
CA ALA A 17 10.26 -1.35 24.45
C ALA A 17 8.88 -0.92 24.96
N ALA A 18 8.52 0.34 24.74
CA ALA A 18 7.13 0.74 24.85
C ALA A 18 6.34 -0.23 23.95
N ALA A 19 5.27 -0.79 24.49
CA ALA A 19 4.28 -1.50 23.71
C ALA A 19 3.52 -0.44 22.87
N ASP A 20 4.22 0.24 21.96
CA ASP A 20 3.62 1.11 20.97
C ASP A 20 2.74 0.20 20.13
N GLY A 21 1.43 0.37 20.22
CA GLY A 21 0.49 -0.15 19.23
C GLY A 21 0.27 0.88 18.12
N PRO A 22 -0.41 0.51 17.03
CA PRO A 22 -0.80 1.48 16.03
C PRO A 22 -1.72 2.57 16.63
N PRO A 23 -1.69 3.81 16.10
CA PRO A 23 -2.58 4.89 16.54
C PRO A 23 -4.05 4.48 16.40
N ARG A 24 -4.91 5.05 17.25
CA ARG A 24 -6.36 4.85 17.20
C ARG A 24 -6.97 5.83 16.20
N LEU A 25 -7.37 5.34 15.03
CA LEU A 25 -8.01 6.13 13.99
C LEU A 25 -9.54 6.06 14.15
N ASN A 26 -10.23 7.18 13.88
CA ASN A 26 -11.69 7.23 13.85
C ASN A 26 -12.18 6.80 12.46
N ILE A 27 -12.34 5.49 12.28
CA ILE A 27 -12.72 4.90 10.99
C ILE A 27 -14.17 5.23 10.62
N GLU A 28 -15.04 5.47 11.60
CA GLU A 28 -16.41 5.92 11.37
C GLU A 28 -16.42 7.31 10.71
N ALA A 29 -15.58 8.24 11.16
CA ALA A 29 -15.44 9.55 10.51
C ALA A 29 -14.91 9.42 9.08
N THR A 30 -13.94 8.53 8.86
CA THR A 30 -13.38 8.25 7.52
C THR A 30 -14.41 7.63 6.58
N CYS A 31 -15.20 6.66 7.03
CA CYS A 31 -16.16 5.97 6.18
C CYS A 31 -17.44 6.76 5.89
N ASN A 32 -17.76 7.75 6.73
CA ASN A 32 -18.87 8.67 6.48
C ASN A 32 -18.48 9.89 5.64
N SER A 33 -17.20 10.03 5.28
CA SER A 33 -16.78 11.18 4.49
C SER A 33 -17.08 11.02 3.00
N PRO A 34 -17.31 12.13 2.27
CA PRO A 34 -17.66 12.09 0.85
C PRO A 34 -16.60 11.36 0.03
N GLY A 35 -17.02 10.39 -0.78
CA GLY A 35 -16.15 9.66 -1.70
C GLY A 35 -15.35 8.50 -1.09
N ARG A 36 -15.23 8.38 0.24
CA ARG A 36 -14.49 7.26 0.87
C ARG A 36 -15.29 5.95 0.87
N ALA A 37 -16.60 6.01 1.12
CA ALA A 37 -17.49 4.84 1.09
C ALA A 37 -17.56 4.15 -0.30
N SER A 38 -17.24 4.88 -1.38
CA SER A 38 -17.21 4.36 -2.75
C SER A 38 -15.87 3.78 -3.19
N VAL A 39 -14.80 4.02 -2.43
CA VAL A 39 -13.42 3.57 -2.76
C VAL A 39 -13.14 2.17 -2.20
N SER A 40 -13.96 1.69 -1.27
CA SER A 40 -13.84 0.35 -0.71
C SER A 40 -14.19 -0.73 -1.75
N GLN A 41 -13.49 -1.87 -1.69
CA GLN A 41 -13.71 -3.04 -2.57
C GLN A 41 -15.16 -3.56 -2.52
N GLU A 42 -15.85 -3.23 -1.43
CA GLU A 42 -17.23 -3.53 -1.13
C GLU A 42 -17.94 -2.18 -0.97
N SER A 43 -18.84 -1.87 -1.90
CA SER A 43 -19.42 -0.52 -2.03
C SER A 43 -20.25 -0.15 -0.79
N GLY A 44 -20.07 1.09 -0.30
CA GLY A 44 -20.86 1.67 0.79
C GLY A 44 -20.10 1.76 2.13
N SER A 45 -20.72 2.42 3.10
CA SER A 45 -20.15 2.67 4.43
C SER A 45 -19.77 1.39 5.16
N ASP A 46 -20.56 0.32 5.03
CA ASP A 46 -20.31 -0.94 5.72
C ASP A 46 -19.09 -1.68 5.16
N GLY A 47 -18.89 -1.62 3.84
CA GLY A 47 -17.72 -2.20 3.20
C GLY A 47 -16.44 -1.44 3.56
N CYS A 48 -16.53 -0.11 3.65
CA CYS A 48 -15.45 0.72 4.20
C CYS A 48 -15.12 0.31 5.64
N LEU A 49 -16.11 0.24 6.53
CA LEU A 49 -15.89 -0.12 7.93
C LEU A 49 -15.27 -1.52 8.06
N ARG A 50 -15.70 -2.49 7.25
CA ARG A 50 -15.07 -3.82 7.23
C ARG A 50 -13.61 -3.77 6.79
N SER A 51 -13.32 -3.07 5.69
CA SER A 51 -11.96 -2.92 5.17
C SER A 51 -11.03 -2.25 6.19
N GLU A 52 -11.50 -1.16 6.81
CA GLU A 52 -10.75 -0.41 7.82
C GLU A 52 -10.51 -1.23 9.10
N ARG A 53 -11.52 -1.98 9.58
CA ARG A 53 -11.36 -2.87 10.75
C ARG A 53 -10.37 -3.99 10.45
N SER A 54 -10.49 -4.63 9.30
CA SER A 54 -9.59 -5.71 8.86
C SER A 54 -8.14 -5.22 8.78
N ALA A 55 -7.91 -4.07 8.13
CA ALA A 55 -6.59 -3.46 8.04
C ALA A 55 -6.04 -3.08 9.42
N GLY A 56 -6.87 -2.51 10.30
CA GLY A 56 -6.47 -2.16 11.67
C GLY A 56 -6.10 -3.38 12.53
N ASP A 57 -6.78 -4.51 12.34
CA ASP A 57 -6.46 -5.77 13.02
C ASP A 57 -5.16 -6.38 12.50
N GLU A 58 -4.94 -6.36 11.19
CA GLU A 58 -3.71 -6.88 10.58
C GLU A 58 -2.49 -6.06 10.97
N LEU A 59 -2.63 -4.74 10.90
CA LEU A 59 -1.63 -3.80 11.36
C LEU A 59 -1.27 -4.01 12.83
N ARG A 60 -2.23 -4.31 13.72
CA ARG A 60 -1.97 -4.57 15.13
C ARG A 60 -1.13 -5.83 15.34
N LYS A 61 -1.38 -6.88 14.56
CA LYS A 61 -0.59 -8.13 14.63
C LYS A 61 0.85 -7.90 14.18
N ARG A 62 1.03 -7.13 13.10
CA ARG A 62 2.32 -6.95 12.44
C ARG A 62 3.07 -5.69 12.87
N TRP A 63 2.53 -4.91 13.80
CA TRP A 63 3.09 -3.61 14.18
C TRP A 63 4.56 -3.68 14.62
N GLY A 64 4.95 -4.76 15.31
CA GLY A 64 6.33 -4.99 15.73
C GLY A 64 7.29 -5.37 14.60
N GLU A 65 6.79 -5.78 13.43
CA GLU A 65 7.60 -6.13 12.26
C GLU A 65 8.10 -4.89 11.52
N PHE A 66 7.42 -3.75 11.67
CA PHE A 66 7.75 -2.51 10.98
C PHE A 66 8.74 -1.65 11.79
N SER A 67 9.68 -1.01 11.08
CA SER A 67 10.66 -0.12 11.72
C SER A 67 9.99 1.08 12.39
N GLY A 68 10.56 1.58 13.50
CA GLY A 68 10.08 2.81 14.15
C GLY A 68 9.93 4.01 13.20
N PRO A 69 10.94 4.31 12.35
CA PRO A 69 10.82 5.36 11.34
C PRO A 69 9.67 5.16 10.35
N ALA A 70 9.46 3.94 9.85
CA ALA A 70 8.36 3.64 8.93
C ALA A 70 6.99 3.81 9.61
N ARG A 71 6.85 3.34 10.85
CA ARG A 71 5.64 3.53 11.67
C ARG A 71 5.28 5.00 11.83
N ASN A 72 6.27 5.84 12.17
CA ASN A 72 6.05 7.28 12.32
C ASN A 72 5.69 7.95 10.99
N GLN A 73 6.43 7.64 9.92
CA GLN A 73 6.19 8.21 8.60
C GLN A 73 4.78 7.84 8.08
N CYS A 74 4.42 6.56 8.10
CA CYS A 74 3.15 6.09 7.57
C CYS A 74 1.97 6.59 8.42
N ALA A 75 2.10 6.69 9.75
CA ALA A 75 1.08 7.29 10.59
C ALA A 75 0.79 8.76 10.24
N GLN A 76 1.82 9.54 9.93
CA GLN A 76 1.64 10.93 9.49
C GLN A 76 1.00 11.00 8.10
N GLN A 77 1.44 10.17 7.16
CA GLN A 77 0.90 10.16 5.81
C GLN A 77 -0.59 9.78 5.78
N SER A 78 -0.98 8.73 6.50
CA SER A 78 -2.37 8.30 6.57
C SER A 78 -3.29 9.32 7.22
N ASN A 79 -2.77 10.25 8.03
CA ASN A 79 -3.56 11.31 8.66
C ASN A 79 -3.62 12.61 7.82
N ALA A 80 -2.68 12.81 6.89
CA ALA A 80 -2.52 14.08 6.18
C ALA A 80 -3.72 14.45 5.29
N GLY A 81 -4.48 13.47 4.80
CA GLY A 81 -5.66 13.69 3.95
C GLY A 81 -6.94 14.10 4.67
N GLY A 82 -6.91 14.29 6.00
CA GLY A 82 -8.08 14.65 6.82
C GLY A 82 -9.04 13.49 7.12
N PHE A 83 -8.83 12.34 6.48
CA PHE A 83 -9.64 11.12 6.67
C PHE A 83 -8.72 9.94 7.01
N PRO A 84 -8.29 9.77 8.26
CA PRO A 84 -7.32 8.75 8.61
C PRO A 84 -7.78 7.33 8.26
N SER A 85 -6.94 6.57 7.54
CA SER A 85 -7.24 5.20 7.08
C SER A 85 -6.19 4.19 7.53
N TYR A 86 -6.64 3.08 8.11
CA TYR A 86 -5.79 1.93 8.41
C TYR A 86 -5.36 1.18 7.15
N VAL A 87 -6.18 1.19 6.09
CA VAL A 87 -5.82 0.59 4.80
C VAL A 87 -4.60 1.32 4.22
N GLU A 88 -4.66 2.66 4.16
CA GLU A 88 -3.54 3.46 3.66
C GLU A 88 -2.28 3.27 4.52
N MET A 89 -2.43 3.19 5.84
CA MET A 89 -1.27 3.03 6.73
C MET A 89 -0.62 1.65 6.59
N LEU A 90 -1.43 0.59 6.54
CA LEU A 90 -0.94 -0.77 6.34
C LEU A 90 -0.22 -0.89 5.00
N THR A 91 -0.82 -0.36 3.92
CA THR A 91 -0.19 -0.36 2.59
C THR A 91 1.13 0.41 2.57
N CYS A 92 1.19 1.59 3.21
CA CYS A 92 2.45 2.35 3.33
C CYS A 92 3.55 1.54 4.03
N LEU A 93 3.20 0.83 5.11
CA LEU A 93 4.14 0.03 5.87
C LEU A 93 4.60 -1.21 5.12
N GLU A 94 3.70 -1.86 4.37
CA GLU A 94 4.03 -2.97 3.49
C GLU A 94 4.96 -2.54 2.36
N LEU A 95 4.74 -1.36 1.77
CA LEU A 95 5.65 -0.79 0.78
C LEU A 95 7.02 -0.46 1.38
N ALA A 96 7.05 0.16 2.56
CA ALA A 96 8.30 0.52 3.24
C ALA A 96 9.11 -0.71 3.70
N SER A 97 8.44 -1.85 3.95
CA SER A 97 9.07 -3.11 4.36
C SER A 97 9.35 -4.07 3.20
N GLY A 98 8.81 -3.79 2.00
CA GLY A 98 8.83 -4.74 0.88
C GLY A 98 7.89 -5.94 1.07
N ALA A 99 6.99 -5.89 2.05
CA ALA A 99 6.07 -6.96 2.41
C ALA A 99 4.72 -6.88 1.67
N VAL A 100 4.63 -6.11 0.58
CA VAL A 100 3.42 -6.07 -0.24
C VAL A 100 3.17 -7.48 -0.81
N PRO A 101 2.01 -8.10 -0.54
CA PRO A 101 1.69 -9.40 -1.12
C PRO A 101 1.65 -9.28 -2.64
N VAL A 102 2.65 -9.85 -3.31
CA VAL A 102 2.65 -9.95 -4.77
C VAL A 102 1.73 -11.10 -5.14
N THR A 103 0.48 -10.79 -5.50
CA THR A 103 -0.35 -11.76 -6.22
C THR A 103 0.19 -11.89 -7.63
N SER A 104 1.21 -12.72 -7.83
CA SER A 104 1.63 -13.10 -9.18
C SER A 104 0.45 -13.78 -9.87
N PRO A 105 0.02 -13.34 -11.08
CA PRO A 105 -0.79 -14.17 -11.93
C PRO A 105 -0.02 -15.48 -12.11
N ARG A 106 -0.64 -16.60 -11.72
CA ARG A 106 -0.04 -17.93 -11.80
C ARG A 106 0.03 -18.35 -13.27
N ASN A 107 0.93 -17.75 -14.03
CA ASN A 107 1.34 -18.23 -15.34
C ASN A 107 2.84 -18.50 -15.25
N GLY A 108 3.18 -19.78 -15.14
CA GLY A 108 4.56 -20.22 -15.15
C GLY A 108 5.24 -19.81 -16.46
N ALA A 109 6.05 -18.77 -16.40
CA ALA A 109 7.13 -18.56 -17.33
C ALA A 109 8.41 -18.81 -16.53
N THR A 110 8.92 -20.03 -16.64
CA THR A 110 10.28 -20.41 -16.27
C THR A 110 11.27 -19.38 -16.82
N ALA A 111 12.25 -19.02 -15.98
CA ALA A 111 13.45 -18.32 -16.38
C ALA A 111 14.02 -18.90 -17.70
N GLY A 112 14.31 -18.02 -18.66
CA GLY A 112 14.91 -18.39 -19.92
C GLY A 112 15.47 -17.16 -20.64
N GLN A 113 16.76 -16.92 -20.43
CA GLN A 113 17.59 -16.12 -21.33
C GLN A 113 17.59 -16.72 -22.75
N GLY A 114 17.46 -15.87 -23.77
CA GLY A 114 17.84 -16.20 -25.15
C GLY A 114 16.86 -15.71 -26.23
N SER A 115 17.30 -14.73 -27.03
CA SER A 115 16.83 -14.51 -28.41
C SER A 115 17.93 -14.96 -29.38
N PRO A 116 17.69 -15.13 -30.70
CA PRO A 116 16.47 -15.56 -31.39
C PRO A 116 16.77 -16.76 -32.33
N ALA A 117 15.75 -17.56 -32.68
CA ALA A 117 15.85 -18.45 -33.84
C ALA A 117 14.53 -18.45 -34.63
N THR A 118 14.65 -17.92 -35.85
CA THR A 118 13.69 -18.02 -36.96
C THR A 118 13.23 -19.46 -37.16
N THR A 119 11.93 -19.69 -37.35
CA THR A 119 11.34 -20.57 -38.39
C THR A 119 9.82 -20.35 -38.35
N GLY A 120 9.23 -19.97 -39.49
CA GLY A 120 7.83 -19.60 -39.60
C GLY A 120 6.85 -20.76 -39.43
N SER A 121 5.64 -20.44 -38.95
CA SER A 121 4.44 -21.22 -39.21
C SER A 121 3.21 -20.33 -39.13
N THR A 122 2.53 -20.21 -40.26
CA THR A 122 1.26 -19.53 -40.45
C THR A 122 0.14 -20.26 -39.69
N ARG A 123 -0.49 -19.61 -38.70
CA ARG A 123 -1.92 -19.83 -38.43
C ARG A 123 -2.54 -18.73 -37.56
N ALA A 124 -3.62 -18.15 -38.09
CA ALA A 124 -4.75 -17.44 -37.47
C ALA A 124 -4.49 -16.69 -36.15
N ARG A 125 -4.78 -15.38 -36.17
CA ARG A 125 -4.70 -14.42 -35.06
C ARG A 125 -6.03 -14.37 -34.27
N PRO A 126 -6.10 -14.87 -33.03
CA PRO A 126 -7.00 -14.35 -32.00
C PRO A 126 -6.31 -13.42 -30.98
N GLU A 127 -4.99 -13.22 -31.08
CA GLU A 127 -4.18 -12.56 -30.03
C GLU A 127 -4.37 -11.03 -29.90
N GLU A 128 -4.88 -10.33 -30.91
CA GLU A 128 -4.90 -8.86 -30.91
C GLU A 128 -5.88 -8.25 -29.87
N ARG A 129 -6.91 -9.02 -29.48
CA ARG A 129 -7.93 -8.54 -28.54
C ARG A 129 -7.45 -8.49 -27.10
N ALA A 130 -6.47 -9.32 -26.71
CA ALA A 130 -5.97 -9.34 -25.34
C ALA A 130 -4.95 -8.21 -25.09
N ASP A 131 -4.11 -7.91 -26.08
CA ASP A 131 -3.10 -6.84 -25.99
C ASP A 131 -3.75 -5.44 -25.88
N SER A 132 -4.85 -5.25 -26.61
CA SER A 132 -5.62 -4.00 -26.66
C SER A 132 -6.31 -3.61 -25.34
N LEU A 133 -6.52 -4.55 -24.42
CA LEU A 133 -7.17 -4.27 -23.12
C LEU A 133 -6.21 -3.68 -22.09
N THR A 134 -4.90 -3.87 -22.29
CA THR A 134 -3.83 -3.34 -21.44
C THR A 134 -3.07 -2.19 -22.08
N ALA A 135 -3.31 -1.92 -23.37
CA ALA A 135 -2.72 -0.78 -24.07
C ALA A 135 -3.29 0.55 -23.52
N GLU A 136 -2.40 1.50 -23.20
CA GLU A 136 -2.83 2.84 -22.84
C GLU A 136 -3.63 3.49 -23.97
N PRO A 137 -4.73 4.21 -23.66
CA PRO A 137 -5.49 4.95 -24.66
C PRO A 137 -4.62 6.04 -25.29
N SER A 138 -4.78 6.22 -26.61
CA SER A 138 -4.07 7.26 -27.36
C SER A 138 -4.36 8.65 -26.76
N PRO A 139 -3.44 9.62 -26.81
CA PRO A 139 -3.64 10.95 -26.22
C PRO A 139 -4.96 11.63 -26.61
N SER A 140 -5.45 11.40 -27.83
CA SER A 140 -6.72 11.92 -28.35
C SER A 140 -7.97 11.30 -27.70
N GLN A 141 -7.82 10.13 -27.06
CA GLN A 141 -8.89 9.41 -26.36
C GLN A 141 -8.93 9.72 -24.87
N ARG A 142 -7.91 10.41 -24.33
CA ARG A 142 -7.90 10.84 -22.93
C ARG A 142 -8.84 12.03 -22.77
N THR A 143 -9.63 12.00 -21.72
CA THR A 143 -10.55 13.11 -21.40
C THR A 143 -9.76 14.29 -20.84
N ASP A 144 -10.04 15.51 -21.33
CA ASP A 144 -9.48 16.75 -20.78
C ASP A 144 -10.25 17.15 -19.51
N PRO A 145 -9.62 17.09 -18.32
CA PRO A 145 -10.29 17.37 -17.05
C PRO A 145 -10.75 18.83 -16.93
N ILE A 146 -10.08 19.80 -17.57
CA ILE A 146 -10.47 21.21 -17.51
C ILE A 146 -11.80 21.44 -18.26
N LYS A 147 -12.00 20.71 -19.36
CA LYS A 147 -13.23 20.78 -20.15
C LYS A 147 -14.43 20.11 -19.48
N VAL A 148 -14.19 19.06 -18.68
CA VAL A 148 -15.26 18.36 -17.94
C VAL A 148 -15.73 19.20 -16.76
N LEU A 149 -14.80 19.79 -16.00
CA LEU A 149 -15.12 20.57 -14.81
C LEU A 149 -15.76 21.93 -15.12
N GLY A 150 -15.58 22.45 -16.34
CA GLY A 150 -16.16 23.73 -16.78
C GLY A 150 -17.54 23.63 -17.44
N LYS A 151 -18.14 22.44 -17.58
CA LYS A 151 -19.43 22.26 -18.26
C LYS A 151 -20.59 22.37 -17.25
N PRO A 152 -21.54 23.30 -17.42
CA PRO A 152 -22.73 23.32 -16.56
C PRO A 152 -23.52 22.02 -16.78
N ALA A 153 -23.91 21.38 -15.69
CA ALA A 153 -24.82 20.23 -15.72
C ALA A 153 -26.12 20.66 -16.41
N GLN A 154 -26.53 19.93 -17.45
CA GLN A 154 -27.83 20.07 -18.07
C GLN A 154 -28.90 19.37 -17.24
#